data_AF-A0A920QL98-F1
#
_entry.id   AF-A0A920QL98-F1
#
_cell.length_a   1.000
_cell.length_b   1.000
_cell.length_c   1.000
_cell.angle_alpha   90.00
_cell.angle_beta   90.00
_cell.angle_gamma   90.00
#
_symmetry.space_group_name_H-M   'P 1'
#
loop_
_entity.id
_entity.type
_entity.pdbx_description
1 polymer ?
#
loop_
_entity_poly.entity_id
_entity_poly.type
_entity_poly.pdbx_seq_one_letter_code
_entity_poly.pdbx_strand_id
1 'polypeptide(L)'
;MAAAIELGLKPGRISGAAGLHQPAAKLSSGMLCNCTYCGLARDVRSAEDNSFIRVGWPLYPTDLVAEKIGELERKKEVGRVCVAQVRITVQTGPGRMISRVRLEAPDVPISALVTATLLNDEWLMQIKDAGADIIGVGFGCGFRGTFLQYPR
;
A
#
# COMPACT_ATOMS: atom_id res chain seq x y z
N MET A 1 -9.20 -4.19 2.66
CA MET A 1 -10.69 -4.24 2.79
C MET A 1 -11.35 -2.94 2.42
N ALA A 2 -11.02 -1.82 3.08
CA ALA A 2 -11.76 -0.57 2.92
C ALA A 2 -11.86 -0.09 1.47
N ALA A 3 -10.70 0.02 0.84
CA ALA A 3 -10.54 0.29 -0.59
C ALA A 3 -11.38 -0.62 -1.51
N ALA A 4 -11.50 -1.91 -1.20
CA ALA A 4 -12.27 -2.84 -2.01
C ALA A 4 -13.78 -2.60 -1.91
N ILE A 5 -14.26 -2.12 -0.76
CA ILE A 5 -15.66 -1.75 -0.57
C ILE A 5 -15.96 -0.46 -1.33
N GLU A 6 -15.10 0.55 -1.22
CA GLU A 6 -15.28 1.83 -1.93
C GLU A 6 -15.26 1.68 -3.45
N LEU A 7 -14.41 0.79 -3.98
CA LEU A 7 -14.40 0.46 -5.41
C LEU A 7 -15.56 -0.47 -5.84
N GLY A 8 -16.46 -0.85 -4.94
CA GLY A 8 -17.55 -1.78 -5.23
C GLY A 8 -17.12 -3.23 -5.52
N LEU A 9 -15.86 -3.57 -5.26
CA LEU A 9 -15.28 -4.91 -5.48
C LEU A 9 -15.62 -5.89 -4.35
N LYS A 10 -16.14 -5.40 -3.23
CA LYS A 10 -16.59 -6.20 -2.10
C LYS A 10 -17.82 -5.56 -1.45
N PRO A 11 -18.83 -6.35 -1.04
CA PRO A 11 -19.97 -5.80 -0.30
C PRO A 11 -19.52 -5.22 1.05
N GLY A 12 -20.10 -4.08 1.41
CA GLY A 12 -19.87 -3.40 2.68
C GLY A 12 -20.26 -1.92 2.61
N ARG A 13 -20.15 -1.22 3.74
CA ARG A 13 -20.29 0.24 3.81
C ARG A 13 -19.21 0.81 4.72
N ILE A 14 -18.64 1.94 4.33
CA ILE A 14 -17.64 2.68 5.12
C ILE A 14 -18.19 4.07 5.35
N SER A 15 -17.99 4.60 6.56
CA SER A 15 -18.32 5.98 6.89
C SER A 15 -17.04 6.82 6.92
N GLY A 16 -16.97 7.87 6.10
CA GLY A 16 -15.83 8.80 5.98
C GLY A 16 -15.04 8.65 4.69
N ALA A 17 -14.26 9.67 4.30
CA ALA A 17 -13.47 9.68 3.08
C ALA A 17 -12.30 8.67 3.17
N ALA A 18 -12.34 7.60 2.39
CA ALA A 18 -11.29 6.60 2.41
C ALA A 18 -10.23 6.90 1.32
N GLY A 19 -8.97 7.04 1.73
CA GLY A 19 -7.86 6.93 0.79
C GLY A 19 -7.76 5.48 0.30
N LEU A 20 -7.70 5.28 -1.01
CA LEU A 20 -7.54 3.95 -1.55
C LEU A 20 -6.15 3.42 -1.18
N HIS A 21 -6.08 2.27 -0.49
CA HIS A 21 -4.83 1.58 -0.18
C HIS A 21 -4.91 0.15 -0.72
N GLN A 22 -4.11 -0.15 -1.74
CA GLN A 22 -3.98 -1.50 -2.26
C GLN A 22 -2.65 -2.10 -1.82
N PRO A 23 -2.64 -3.15 -0.98
CA PRO A 23 -1.44 -3.92 -0.74
C PRO A 23 -1.17 -4.83 -1.92
N ALA A 24 0.04 -4.76 -2.45
CA ALA A 24 0.53 -5.74 -3.41
C ALA A 24 0.51 -7.17 -2.82
N ALA A 25 0.16 -8.14 -3.67
CA ALA A 25 -0.05 -9.57 -3.44
C ALA A 25 0.77 -10.25 -2.32
N LYS A 26 0.07 -11.10 -1.54
CA LYS A 26 0.64 -12.10 -0.63
C LYS A 26 1.21 -13.26 -1.47
N LEU A 27 2.54 -13.32 -1.62
CA LEU A 27 3.24 -14.48 -2.20
C LEU A 27 3.70 -15.41 -1.07
N SER A 28 3.90 -16.70 -1.37
CA SER A 28 4.23 -17.78 -0.43
C SER A 28 5.50 -17.58 0.40
N SER A 29 6.41 -16.67 0.02
CA SER A 29 7.72 -16.47 0.67
C SER A 29 7.76 -15.44 1.82
N GLY A 30 6.66 -14.74 2.13
CA GLY A 30 6.58 -13.82 3.28
C GLY A 30 7.31 -12.47 3.13
N MET A 31 7.05 -11.53 4.06
CA MET A 31 7.65 -10.18 4.09
C MET A 31 8.97 -10.17 4.89
N LEU A 32 10.03 -9.53 4.36
CA LEU A 32 11.33 -9.44 5.06
C LEU A 32 11.25 -8.63 6.37
N CYS A 33 10.49 -7.54 6.40
CA CYS A 33 10.25 -6.74 7.60
C CYS A 33 9.19 -7.37 8.52
N ASN A 34 9.42 -7.35 9.84
CA ASN A 34 8.55 -7.97 10.85
C ASN A 34 8.19 -6.99 11.98
N CYS A 35 7.58 -5.85 11.63
CA CYS A 35 7.24 -4.83 12.63
C CYS A 35 6.20 -5.37 13.61
N THR A 36 6.43 -5.18 14.92
CA THR A 36 5.58 -5.68 16.01
C THR A 36 4.14 -5.19 15.99
N TYR A 37 3.87 -4.09 15.29
CA TYR A 37 2.56 -3.46 15.14
C TYR A 37 1.94 -3.66 13.74
N CYS A 38 2.61 -4.39 12.84
CA CYS A 38 2.11 -4.60 11.49
C CYS A 38 1.16 -5.80 11.45
N GLY A 39 -0.07 -5.59 10.98
CA GLY A 39 -1.03 -6.68 10.74
C GLY A 39 -0.60 -7.69 9.67
N LEU A 40 0.51 -7.45 8.97
CA LEU A 40 1.12 -8.33 7.96
C LEU A 40 2.43 -8.99 8.44
N ALA A 41 2.81 -8.82 9.72
CA ALA A 41 4.00 -9.43 10.32
C ALA A 41 3.94 -10.97 10.33
N ARG A 42 5.13 -11.60 10.29
CA ARG A 42 5.34 -13.07 10.33
C ARG A 42 5.16 -13.63 11.74
N ASP A 43 5.88 -13.07 12.72
CA ASP A 43 5.79 -13.51 14.11
C ASP A 43 4.74 -12.74 14.88
N VAL A 44 3.96 -13.50 15.64
CA VAL A 44 2.79 -13.03 16.37
C VAL A 44 3.07 -13.19 17.85
N ARG A 45 2.85 -12.14 18.63
CA ARG A 45 2.56 -12.33 20.05
C ARG A 45 1.27 -13.14 20.17
N SER A 46 1.20 -14.02 21.17
CA SER A 46 0.07 -14.93 21.40
C SER A 46 -1.28 -14.20 21.38
N ALA A 47 -2.34 -14.93 21.06
CA ALA A 47 -3.71 -14.43 20.88
C ALA A 47 -4.23 -13.55 22.03
N GLU A 48 -3.62 -13.66 23.20
CA GLU A 48 -4.00 -13.03 24.47
C GLU A 48 -3.71 -11.51 24.50
N ASP A 49 -2.78 -11.02 23.67
CA ASP A 49 -2.38 -9.61 23.56
C ASP A 49 -2.84 -8.91 22.26
N ASN A 50 -3.63 -9.58 21.41
CA ASN A 50 -3.93 -9.11 20.05
C ASN A 50 -5.03 -8.03 20.00
N SER A 51 -4.69 -6.80 20.39
CA SER A 51 -5.50 -5.59 20.13
C SER A 51 -5.44 -5.10 18.67
N PHE A 52 -4.62 -5.72 17.82
CA PHE A 52 -4.40 -5.28 16.44
C PHE A 52 -5.52 -5.71 15.48
N ILE A 53 -6.05 -4.74 14.75
CA ILE A 53 -7.06 -4.96 13.70
C ILE A 53 -6.46 -5.78 12.56
N ARG A 54 -6.97 -7.01 12.38
CA ARG A 54 -6.66 -7.84 11.23
C ARG A 54 -7.72 -7.66 10.17
N VAL A 55 -7.36 -6.93 9.13
CA VAL A 55 -8.24 -6.65 8.01
C VAL A 55 -7.89 -7.57 6.84
N GLY A 56 -8.89 -8.21 6.23
CA GLY A 56 -8.71 -8.96 4.99
C GLY A 56 -8.21 -8.06 3.86
N TRP A 57 -7.15 -8.49 3.18
CA TRP A 57 -6.58 -7.82 2.02
C TRP A 57 -6.84 -8.66 0.76
N PRO A 58 -8.04 -8.55 0.16
CA PRO A 58 -8.34 -9.25 -1.09
C PRO A 58 -7.44 -8.76 -2.23
N LEU A 59 -7.13 -9.65 -3.15
CA LEU A 59 -6.33 -9.36 -4.34
C LEU A 59 -7.23 -9.20 -5.55
N TYR A 60 -6.97 -8.16 -6.35
CA TYR A 60 -7.67 -7.87 -7.59
C TYR A 60 -6.66 -7.54 -8.69
N PRO A 61 -7.02 -7.73 -9.97
CA PRO A 61 -6.19 -7.30 -11.09
C PRO A 61 -5.93 -5.79 -11.07
N THR A 62 -4.70 -5.36 -11.34
CA THR A 62 -4.29 -3.94 -11.40
C THR A 62 -5.19 -3.12 -12.33
N ASP A 63 -5.47 -3.65 -13.52
CA ASP A 63 -6.25 -2.93 -14.55
C ASP A 63 -7.70 -2.68 -14.09
N LEU A 64 -8.33 -3.69 -13.46
CA LEU A 64 -9.67 -3.56 -12.88
C LEU A 64 -9.72 -2.49 -11.78
N VAL A 65 -8.69 -2.40 -10.95
CA VAL A 65 -8.65 -1.42 -9.87
C VAL A 65 -8.50 -0.02 -10.44
N ALA A 66 -7.61 0.17 -11.41
CA ALA A 66 -7.41 1.46 -12.04
C ALA A 66 -8.67 1.94 -12.77
N GLU A 67 -9.35 1.04 -13.49
CA GLU A 67 -10.65 1.33 -14.11
C GLU A 67 -11.67 1.84 -13.08
N LYS A 68 -11.79 1.15 -11.94
CA LYS A 68 -12.71 1.55 -10.86
C LYS A 68 -12.34 2.89 -10.23
N ILE A 69 -11.06 3.21 -10.12
CA ILE A 69 -10.63 4.53 -9.66
C ILE A 69 -11.04 5.61 -10.68
N GLY A 70 -10.83 5.38 -11.97
CA GLY A 70 -11.25 6.30 -13.02
C GLY A 70 -12.77 6.52 -13.04
N GLU A 71 -13.56 5.46 -12.81
CA GLU A 71 -15.02 5.58 -12.63
C GLU A 71 -15.40 6.53 -11.48
N LEU A 72 -14.70 6.44 -10.34
CA LEU A 72 -14.93 7.31 -9.18
C LEU A 72 -14.44 8.74 -9.42
N GLU A 73 -13.32 8.93 -10.13
CA GLU A 73 -12.81 10.26 -10.48
C GLU A 73 -13.81 11.02 -11.35
N ARG A 74 -14.39 10.36 -12.37
CA ARG A 74 -15.44 10.97 -13.22
C ARG A 74 -16.65 11.45 -12.42
N LYS A 75 -16.94 10.81 -11.28
CA LYS A 75 -18.00 11.20 -10.34
C LYS A 75 -17.54 12.19 -9.28
N LYS A 76 -16.24 12.51 -9.22
CA LYS A 76 -15.58 13.33 -8.19
C LYS A 76 -15.73 12.73 -6.78
N GLU A 77 -15.74 11.41 -6.68
CA GLU A 77 -15.92 10.66 -5.44
C GLU A 77 -14.60 10.18 -4.83
N VAL A 78 -13.47 10.44 -5.48
CA VAL A 78 -12.12 10.07 -5.01
C VAL A 78 -11.29 11.33 -4.76
N GLY A 79 -10.80 11.48 -3.54
CA GLY A 79 -9.94 12.62 -3.16
C GLY A 79 -8.44 12.36 -3.34
N ARG A 80 -8.00 11.11 -3.19
CA ARG A 80 -6.59 10.71 -3.29
C ARG A 80 -6.46 9.18 -3.40
N VAL A 81 -5.48 8.72 -4.18
CA VAL A 81 -5.10 7.31 -4.25
C VAL A 81 -3.74 7.11 -3.58
N CYS A 82 -3.65 6.15 -2.67
CA CYS A 82 -2.39 5.75 -2.04
C CYS A 82 -1.95 4.38 -2.56
N VAL A 83 -0.89 4.34 -3.35
CA VAL A 83 -0.26 3.09 -3.81
C VAL A 83 0.82 2.71 -2.80
N ALA A 84 0.63 1.59 -2.11
CA ALA A 84 1.57 1.10 -1.13
C ALA A 84 2.04 -0.30 -1.47
N GLN A 85 3.35 -0.47 -1.51
CA GLN A 85 3.94 -1.77 -1.77
C GLN A 85 4.48 -2.36 -0.47
N VAL A 86 3.92 -3.51 -0.10
CA VAL A 86 4.31 -4.24 1.11
C VAL A 86 5.61 -5.06 0.89
N ARG A 87 5.93 -5.44 -0.36
CA ARG A 87 7.08 -6.32 -0.65
C ARG A 87 8.26 -5.64 -1.33
N ILE A 88 9.43 -5.97 -0.79
CA ILE A 88 10.79 -5.65 -1.22
C ILE A 88 11.18 -6.67 -2.30
N THR A 89 10.80 -6.45 -3.55
CA THR A 89 11.50 -7.09 -4.68
C THR A 89 11.67 -6.05 -5.76
N VAL A 90 12.94 -5.78 -6.10
CA VAL A 90 13.40 -4.79 -7.08
C VAL A 90 12.73 -4.93 -8.45
N GLN A 91 12.22 -6.13 -8.77
CA GLN A 91 11.68 -6.47 -10.10
C GLN A 91 10.30 -5.89 -10.39
N THR A 92 9.53 -5.49 -9.38
CA THR A 92 8.17 -4.96 -9.58
C THR A 92 7.94 -3.81 -8.61
N GLY A 93 8.47 -2.62 -8.92
CA GLY A 93 8.18 -1.41 -8.15
C GLY A 93 6.71 -0.98 -8.26
N PRO A 94 6.27 0.03 -7.48
CA PRO A 94 4.88 0.50 -7.51
C PRO A 94 4.52 1.19 -8.83
N GLY A 95 5.53 1.46 -9.68
CA GLY A 95 5.40 2.18 -10.95
C GLY A 95 4.27 1.66 -11.84
N ARG A 96 4.13 0.33 -12.01
CA ARG A 96 3.06 -0.22 -12.86
C ARG A 96 1.66 0.19 -12.38
N MET A 97 1.40 0.12 -11.08
CA MET A 97 0.10 0.51 -10.53
C MET A 97 -0.08 2.02 -10.62
N ILE A 98 0.95 2.80 -10.28
CA ILE A 98 0.92 4.28 -10.36
C ILE A 98 0.61 4.73 -11.79
N SER A 99 1.31 4.20 -12.79
CA SER A 99 1.10 4.55 -14.20
C SER A 99 -0.28 4.15 -14.69
N ARG A 100 -0.80 3.00 -14.25
CA ARG A 100 -2.16 2.59 -14.63
C ARG A 100 -3.22 3.50 -14.00
N VAL A 101 -3.05 3.88 -12.73
CA VAL A 101 -3.96 4.84 -12.08
C VAL A 101 -3.89 6.19 -12.76
N ARG A 102 -2.69 6.71 -13.06
CA ARG A 102 -2.53 7.99 -13.75
C ARG A 102 -3.18 8.01 -15.13
N LEU A 103 -3.18 6.87 -15.83
CA LEU A 103 -3.84 6.74 -17.13
C LEU A 103 -5.38 6.80 -17.02
N GLU A 104 -5.95 6.11 -16.05
CA GLU A 104 -7.41 6.01 -15.88
C GLU A 104 -8.02 7.16 -15.07
N ALA A 105 -7.20 7.81 -14.22
CA ALA A 105 -7.57 8.89 -13.32
C ALA A 105 -6.49 10.00 -13.33
N PRO A 106 -6.44 10.83 -14.39
CA PRO A 106 -5.39 11.82 -14.61
C PRO A 106 -5.36 12.97 -13.60
N ASP A 107 -6.47 13.30 -12.95
CA ASP A 107 -6.61 14.46 -12.07
C ASP A 107 -6.50 14.11 -10.58
N VAL A 108 -6.65 12.83 -10.23
CA VAL A 108 -6.53 12.36 -8.84
C VAL A 108 -5.09 12.47 -8.35
N PRO A 109 -4.86 13.03 -7.14
CA PRO A 109 -3.56 12.98 -6.50
C PRO A 109 -3.17 11.55 -6.12
N ILE A 110 -1.94 11.15 -6.49
CA ILE A 110 -1.38 9.81 -6.22
C ILE A 110 -0.24 9.92 -5.20
N SER A 111 -0.39 9.22 -4.08
CA SER A 111 0.66 9.06 -3.06
C SER A 111 1.30 7.68 -3.13
N ALA A 112 2.61 7.62 -3.32
CA ALA A 112 3.39 6.38 -3.25
C ALA A 112 3.94 6.19 -1.82
N LEU A 113 3.59 5.10 -1.15
CA LEU A 113 4.16 4.72 0.14
C LEU A 113 5.32 3.73 -0.07
N VAL A 114 6.51 4.14 0.36
CA VAL A 114 7.78 3.43 0.16
C VAL A 114 8.51 3.20 1.48
N THR A 115 9.36 2.18 1.53
CA THR A 115 10.18 1.88 2.72
C THR A 115 11.55 2.55 2.59
N ALA A 116 11.97 3.26 3.65
CA ALA A 116 13.21 4.04 3.65
C ALA A 116 14.46 3.23 3.27
N THR A 117 14.53 1.96 3.67
CA THR A 117 15.71 1.09 3.49
C THR A 117 15.99 0.70 2.04
N LEU A 118 15.10 1.04 1.10
CA LEU A 118 15.23 0.70 -0.32
C LEU A 118 15.20 1.92 -1.24
N LEU A 119 15.07 3.11 -0.67
CA LEU A 119 15.06 4.31 -1.47
C LEU A 119 16.46 4.64 -1.96
N ASN A 120 16.58 4.80 -3.28
CA ASN A 120 17.71 5.44 -3.93
C ASN A 120 17.17 6.42 -4.98
N ASP A 121 18.05 7.24 -5.55
CA ASP A 121 17.64 8.29 -6.50
C ASP A 121 16.96 7.74 -7.75
N GLU A 122 17.43 6.60 -8.26
CA GLU A 122 16.83 5.92 -9.41
C GLU A 122 15.38 5.51 -9.13
N TRP A 123 15.13 4.91 -7.96
CA TRP A 123 13.78 4.53 -7.52
C TRP A 123 12.87 5.73 -7.32
N LEU A 124 13.40 6.84 -6.78
CA LEU A 124 12.64 8.08 -6.64
C LEU A 124 12.26 8.65 -8.01
N MET A 125 13.18 8.63 -8.98
CA MET A 125 12.90 9.05 -10.35
C MET A 125 11.85 8.15 -11.02
N GLN A 126 11.97 6.83 -10.90
CA GLN A 126 10.97 5.90 -11.45
C GLN A 126 9.56 6.12 -10.88
N ILE A 127 9.45 6.42 -9.59
CA ILE A 127 8.15 6.70 -8.95
C ILE A 127 7.56 8.01 -9.43
N LYS A 128 8.40 9.04 -9.58
CA LYS A 128 8.01 10.34 -10.13
C LYS A 128 7.54 10.20 -11.58
N ASP A 129 8.34 9.53 -12.42
CA ASP A 129 8.06 9.32 -13.85
C ASP A 129 6.82 8.46 -14.06
N ALA A 130 6.54 7.54 -13.14
CA ALA A 130 5.30 6.77 -13.16
C ALA A 130 4.05 7.64 -12.92
N GLY A 131 4.20 8.84 -12.34
CA GLY A 131 3.14 9.81 -12.13
C GLY A 131 2.68 9.97 -10.68
N ALA A 132 3.52 9.65 -9.68
CA ALA A 132 3.20 9.93 -8.28
C ALA A 132 3.44 11.41 -7.93
N ASP A 133 2.50 12.01 -7.20
CA ASP A 133 2.58 13.41 -6.76
C ASP A 133 3.23 13.55 -5.38
N ILE A 134 3.06 12.54 -4.53
CA ILE A 134 3.50 12.55 -3.13
C ILE A 134 4.23 11.25 -2.83
N ILE A 135 5.37 11.34 -2.15
CA ILE A 135 6.10 10.16 -1.64
C ILE A 135 6.02 10.15 -0.12
N GLY A 136 5.36 9.14 0.42
CA GLY A 136 5.36 8.84 1.85
C GLY A 136 6.46 7.83 2.16
N VAL A 137 7.34 8.16 3.10
CA VAL A 137 8.43 7.26 3.50
C VAL A 137 8.13 6.64 4.86
N GLY A 138 7.95 5.32 4.88
CA GLY A 138 7.80 4.55 6.11
C GLY A 138 9.14 4.44 6.84
N PHE A 139 9.25 5.05 8.01
CA PHE A 139 10.39 4.94 8.91
C PHE A 139 10.04 4.00 10.07
N GLY A 140 10.65 2.82 10.12
CA GLY A 140 10.60 1.98 11.31
C GLY A 140 11.57 2.52 12.36
N CYS A 141 11.06 2.96 13.51
CA CYS A 141 11.77 3.26 14.77
C CYS A 141 13.32 3.35 14.69
N GLY A 142 13.87 4.57 14.73
CA GLY A 142 15.30 4.88 14.53
C GLY A 142 16.18 4.91 15.79
N PHE A 143 16.01 4.00 16.76
CA PHE A 143 16.94 3.90 17.89
C PHE A 143 17.70 2.55 17.87
N ARG A 144 19.04 2.61 17.87
CA ARG A 144 19.93 1.44 17.80
C ARG A 144 19.68 0.39 18.88
N GLY A 145 19.09 0.77 20.02
CA GLY A 145 18.73 -0.16 21.10
C GLY A 145 17.43 -0.96 20.89
N THR A 146 16.57 -0.57 19.95
CA THR A 146 15.22 -1.14 19.78
C THR A 146 15.11 -2.03 18.54
N PHE A 147 16.00 -1.86 17.55
CA PHE A 147 15.95 -2.61 16.28
C PHE A 147 16.48 -4.06 16.40
N LEU A 148 17.28 -4.36 17.43
CA LEU A 148 17.99 -5.65 17.59
C LEU A 148 17.24 -6.71 18.44
N GLN A 149 15.98 -6.49 18.82
CA GLN A 149 15.31 -7.37 19.78
C GLN A 149 14.72 -8.68 19.20
N TYR A 150 14.86 -8.95 17.89
CA TYR A 150 14.40 -10.22 17.33
C TYR A 150 15.57 -11.05 16.79
N PRO A 151 15.84 -12.25 17.37
CA PRO A 151 16.77 -13.20 16.77
C PRO A 151 16.24 -13.63 15.39
N ARG A 152 17.18 -13.82 14.45
CA ARG A 152 16.89 -14.28 13.08
C ARG A 152 16.30 -15.68 13.04
#